data_AF-A0AAD5CX73-F1
#
_entry.id   AF-A0AAD5CX73-F1
#
_cell.length_a   1.000
_cell.length_b   1.000
_cell.length_c   1.000
_cell.angle_alpha   90.00
_cell.angle_beta   90.00
_cell.angle_gamma   90.00
#
_symmetry.space_group_name_H-M   'P 1'
#
loop_
_entity.id
_entity.type
_entity.pdbx_description
1 polymer ?
#
loop_
_entity_poly.entity_id
_entity_poly.type
_entity_poly.pdbx_seq_one_letter_code
_entity_poly.pdbx_strand_id
1 'polypeptide(L)'
;TFIVGTAVVTRDDGRLAVGRLGAIFEQLEKLNSRGFEIILVTSGAVGAGRQRLKYRKMINSSFADLQKPQGELDGKACAAVGQNGLMALYDTLFSQLDVTSSQLLVTDNDFKNEDFRAQLCQTVDSLLDLRSIPIFNENDAISTRRAPYKGNSAFQDSSGIFWDNDSLAALLAMELKADLLVLLSDVNGLYSGPPTDPRSKLIHTYVKQKHQKAISFGDKSRMGRGGMDAKVITSALPETVGTKLIGLLTSREEIPDLLKLDDVIDLVIPRGSNKLVCQIKSSTKIPVLGHSDGICHVYVDKDANLEMAKKIVLDAKTDYPAACNAMETLLIHKDLLSNGGLLELVKELEKEGVSLFSGPRVNGVVSFSKANTFHHEYNSKACTIEIVNNVDEAIEHIHSYGSSHTECIVTDNHDVAEHFLSRVDRLSTSVRPSSACWLMWRRPPQGQRWRRLAAVFHNASTRFCDGARFGLGAEVGISTSKIHARGPVGVEGLLTTRWVLRGKGQVVEGDKGVVYTHKELVTSNGY
;
A
#
# COMPACT_ATOMS: atom_id res chain seq x y z
N THR A 1 7.28 -24.28 -16.90
CA THR A 1 8.27 -23.18 -16.79
C THR A 1 8.90 -23.13 -15.42
N PHE A 2 10.24 -23.12 -15.32
CA PHE A 2 11.00 -22.98 -14.08
C PHE A 2 11.72 -21.64 -14.03
N ILE A 3 11.84 -21.01 -12.85
CA ILE A 3 12.64 -19.79 -12.68
C ILE A 3 13.75 -20.00 -11.67
N VAL A 4 14.94 -19.51 -12.00
CA VAL A 4 16.07 -19.43 -11.07
C VAL A 4 16.46 -17.96 -10.85
N GLY A 5 16.22 -17.47 -9.62
CA GLY A 5 16.55 -16.11 -9.20
C GLY A 5 18.03 -15.87 -8.89
N THR A 6 18.47 -14.60 -8.85
CA THR A 6 19.89 -14.21 -8.71
C THR A 6 20.51 -14.77 -7.43
N ALA A 7 19.75 -14.84 -6.34
CA ALA A 7 20.17 -15.41 -5.06
C ALA A 7 20.45 -16.93 -5.11
N VAL A 8 19.86 -17.62 -6.08
CA VAL A 8 20.09 -19.05 -6.35
C VAL A 8 21.29 -19.21 -7.29
N VAL A 9 21.39 -18.36 -8.32
CA VAL A 9 22.47 -18.39 -9.32
C VAL A 9 23.82 -17.95 -8.74
N THR A 10 23.83 -16.97 -7.83
CA THR A 10 25.05 -16.36 -7.27
C THR A 10 25.18 -16.59 -5.77
N ARG A 11 26.41 -16.70 -5.27
CA ARG A 11 26.76 -16.72 -3.84
C ARG A 11 26.89 -15.28 -3.32
N ASP A 12 27.00 -15.12 -2.00
CA ASP A 12 27.15 -13.81 -1.35
C ASP A 12 28.40 -13.02 -1.81
N ASP A 13 29.42 -13.71 -2.32
CA ASP A 13 30.63 -13.13 -2.91
C ASP A 13 30.49 -12.72 -4.38
N GLY A 14 29.29 -12.89 -4.97
CA GLY A 14 28.98 -12.61 -6.37
C GLY A 14 29.42 -13.68 -7.37
N ARG A 15 30.07 -14.77 -6.92
CA ARG A 15 30.45 -15.90 -7.79
C ARG A 15 29.24 -16.77 -8.10
N LEU A 16 29.30 -17.47 -9.23
CA LEU A 16 28.27 -18.44 -9.61
C LEU A 16 28.27 -19.62 -8.62
N ALA A 17 27.08 -20.01 -8.17
CA ALA A 17 26.88 -21.09 -7.22
C ALA A 17 26.81 -22.45 -7.94
N VAL A 18 27.94 -22.87 -8.53
CA VAL A 18 28.03 -24.06 -9.41
C VAL A 18 27.41 -25.32 -8.79
N GLY A 19 27.68 -25.61 -7.52
CA GLY A 19 27.12 -26.79 -6.85
C GLY A 19 25.58 -26.78 -6.73
N ARG A 20 24.97 -25.60 -6.49
CA ARG A 20 23.51 -25.46 -6.46
C ARG A 20 22.92 -25.59 -7.86
N LEU A 21 23.55 -24.97 -8.86
CA LEU A 21 23.13 -25.05 -10.25
C LEU A 21 23.20 -26.48 -10.79
N GLY A 22 24.27 -27.22 -10.49
CA GLY A 22 24.41 -28.63 -10.87
C GLY A 22 23.26 -29.48 -10.32
N ALA A 23 22.94 -29.34 -9.03
CA ALA A 23 21.84 -30.07 -8.41
C ALA A 23 20.46 -29.73 -9.01
N ILE A 24 20.26 -28.48 -9.45
CA ILE A 24 19.02 -28.09 -10.16
C ILE A 24 19.01 -28.72 -11.56
N PHE A 25 20.13 -28.70 -12.28
CA PHE A 25 20.19 -29.17 -13.66
C PHE A 25 20.05 -30.70 -13.74
N GLU A 26 20.58 -31.44 -12.78
CA GLU A 26 20.31 -32.87 -12.62
C GLU A 26 18.82 -33.17 -12.41
N GLN A 27 18.08 -32.28 -11.73
CA GLN A 27 16.64 -32.43 -11.56
C GLN A 27 15.88 -32.09 -12.85
N LEU A 28 16.31 -31.05 -13.57
CA LEU A 28 15.73 -30.69 -14.86
C LEU A 28 15.98 -31.78 -15.91
N GLU A 29 17.17 -32.38 -15.95
CA GLU A 29 17.46 -33.55 -16.79
C GLU A 29 16.50 -34.69 -16.48
N LYS A 30 16.36 -35.09 -15.21
CA LYS A 30 15.44 -36.17 -14.81
C LYS A 30 14.00 -35.93 -15.22
N LEU A 31 13.55 -34.67 -15.24
CA LEU A 31 12.22 -34.32 -15.71
C LEU A 31 12.14 -34.37 -17.24
N ASN A 32 13.16 -33.86 -17.94
CA ASN A 32 13.24 -33.91 -19.40
C ASN A 32 13.29 -35.36 -19.91
N SER A 33 14.07 -36.24 -19.27
CA SER A 33 14.15 -37.67 -19.62
C SER A 33 12.84 -38.43 -19.36
N ARG A 34 12.04 -37.97 -18.39
CA ARG A 34 10.66 -38.45 -18.16
C ARG A 34 9.63 -37.92 -19.17
N GLY A 35 10.05 -37.09 -20.11
CA GLY A 35 9.19 -36.55 -21.18
C GLY A 35 8.47 -35.25 -20.82
N PHE A 36 8.87 -34.55 -19.74
CA PHE A 36 8.34 -33.22 -19.47
C PHE A 36 9.03 -32.17 -20.35
N GLU A 37 8.23 -31.29 -20.94
CA GLU A 37 8.70 -30.10 -21.66
C GLU A 37 9.10 -29.01 -20.65
N ILE A 38 10.33 -28.54 -20.74
CA ILE A 38 10.92 -27.67 -19.71
C ILE A 38 11.45 -26.40 -20.36
N ILE A 39 10.96 -25.28 -19.83
CA ILE A 39 11.50 -23.95 -20.10
C ILE A 39 12.14 -23.44 -18.82
N LEU A 40 13.33 -22.88 -18.91
CA LEU A 40 14.07 -22.29 -17.80
C LEU A 40 14.19 -20.77 -17.98
N VAL A 41 13.81 -19.99 -16.99
CA VAL A 41 14.04 -18.55 -16.93
C VAL A 41 15.10 -18.29 -15.88
N THR A 42 16.20 -17.64 -16.26
CA THR A 42 17.36 -17.43 -15.37
C THR A 42 17.66 -15.95 -15.19
N SER A 43 18.37 -15.59 -14.12
CA SER A 43 18.82 -14.24 -13.78
C SER A 43 20.30 -14.23 -13.35
N GLY A 44 20.84 -13.07 -12.99
CA GLY A 44 22.18 -12.97 -12.38
C GLY A 44 23.34 -12.62 -13.34
N ALA A 45 23.07 -12.39 -14.63
CA ALA A 45 24.07 -11.95 -15.61
C ALA A 45 24.82 -10.69 -15.14
N VAL A 46 24.11 -9.66 -14.68
CA VAL A 46 24.73 -8.42 -14.20
C VAL A 46 25.64 -8.67 -12.98
N GLY A 47 25.20 -9.50 -12.03
CA GLY A 47 25.97 -9.83 -10.84
C GLY A 47 27.29 -10.53 -11.19
N ALA A 48 27.20 -11.57 -12.03
CA ALA A 48 28.36 -12.33 -12.48
C ALA A 48 29.36 -11.46 -13.26
N GLY A 49 28.87 -10.58 -14.15
CA GLY A 49 29.73 -9.71 -14.94
C GLY A 49 30.36 -8.57 -14.12
N ARG A 50 29.64 -8.04 -13.12
CA ARG A 50 30.15 -6.99 -12.22
C ARG A 50 31.40 -7.45 -11.48
N GLN A 51 31.45 -8.70 -11.02
CA GLN A 51 32.65 -9.24 -10.36
C GLN A 51 33.84 -9.34 -11.33
N ARG A 52 33.61 -9.88 -12.53
CA ARG A 52 34.65 -10.03 -13.57
C ARG A 52 35.22 -8.68 -13.99
N LEU A 53 34.35 -7.69 -14.21
CA LEU A 53 34.73 -6.34 -14.59
C LEU A 53 35.40 -5.58 -13.42
N LYS A 54 35.01 -5.82 -12.16
CA LYS A 54 35.73 -5.26 -11.00
C LYS A 54 37.17 -5.76 -10.96
N TYR A 55 37.40 -7.05 -11.15
CA TYR A 55 38.74 -7.63 -11.21
C TYR A 55 39.55 -7.06 -12.38
N ARG A 56 38.94 -6.97 -13.57
CA ARG A 56 39.59 -6.39 -14.75
C ARG A 56 39.94 -4.91 -14.57
N LYS A 57 39.05 -4.13 -13.96
CA LYS A 57 39.27 -2.72 -13.62
C LYS A 57 40.43 -2.59 -12.62
N MET A 58 40.47 -3.43 -11.59
CA MET A 58 41.55 -3.42 -10.59
C MET A 58 42.93 -3.67 -11.21
N ILE A 59 43.06 -4.67 -12.09
CA ILE A 59 44.32 -4.99 -12.75
C ILE A 59 44.77 -3.89 -13.72
N ASN A 60 43.81 -3.24 -14.38
CA ASN A 60 44.10 -2.21 -15.38
C ASN A 60 44.15 -0.79 -14.79
N SER A 61 43.99 -0.64 -13.47
CA SER A 61 44.06 0.66 -12.79
C SER A 61 45.49 0.96 -12.38
N SER A 62 45.94 2.19 -12.62
CA SER A 62 47.20 2.66 -12.04
C SER A 62 47.05 2.84 -10.52
N PHE A 63 48.17 2.93 -9.79
CA PHE A 63 48.14 3.21 -8.36
C PHE A 63 47.41 4.53 -8.02
N ALA A 64 47.51 5.54 -8.90
CA ALA A 64 46.80 6.82 -8.77
C ALA A 64 45.28 6.69 -8.99
N ASP A 65 44.83 5.76 -9.84
CA ASP A 65 43.42 5.52 -10.09
C ASP A 65 42.73 4.75 -8.96
N LEU A 66 43.47 3.92 -8.23
CA LEU A 66 42.97 3.22 -7.04
C LEU A 66 42.74 4.15 -5.84
N GLN A 67 43.36 5.34 -5.82
CA GLN A 67 43.16 6.36 -4.79
C GLN A 67 41.90 7.20 -5.01
N LYS A 68 41.32 7.18 -6.22
CA LYS A 68 40.05 7.88 -6.52
C LYS A 68 38.86 7.02 -6.04
N PRO A 69 37.74 7.64 -5.62
CA PRO A 69 36.52 6.90 -5.32
C PRO A 69 36.09 6.11 -6.56
N GLN A 70 36.05 4.79 -6.43
CA GLN A 70 35.73 3.93 -7.57
C GLN A 70 34.27 4.12 -7.98
N GLY A 71 34.06 4.73 -9.14
CA GLY A 71 32.74 4.80 -9.76
C GLY A 71 32.18 3.40 -10.04
N GLU A 72 30.85 3.27 -9.91
CA GLU A 72 30.12 2.06 -10.23
C GLU A 72 30.27 1.66 -11.70
N LEU A 73 30.27 0.35 -11.96
CA LEU A 73 30.35 -0.21 -13.30
C LEU A 73 28.99 -0.13 -13.99
N ASP A 74 29.00 0.15 -15.30
CA ASP A 74 27.80 0.12 -16.13
C ASP A 74 27.16 -1.28 -16.09
N GLY A 75 25.88 -1.33 -15.72
CA GLY A 75 25.11 -2.56 -15.62
C GLY A 75 24.90 -3.26 -16.95
N LYS A 76 24.81 -2.53 -18.07
CA LYS A 76 24.67 -3.14 -19.41
C LYS A 76 25.94 -3.86 -19.83
N ALA A 77 27.09 -3.21 -19.63
CA ALA A 77 28.40 -3.84 -19.81
C ALA A 77 28.58 -5.06 -18.89
N CYS A 78 28.14 -4.96 -17.63
CA CYS A 78 28.14 -6.10 -16.71
C CYS A 78 27.25 -7.24 -17.21
N ALA A 79 26.04 -6.95 -17.70
CA ALA A 79 25.15 -7.96 -18.26
C ALA A 79 25.77 -8.68 -19.46
N ALA A 80 26.36 -7.93 -20.41
CA ALA A 80 26.99 -8.49 -21.59
C ALA A 80 28.11 -9.48 -21.24
N VAL A 81 29.00 -9.09 -20.30
CA VAL A 81 30.10 -9.94 -19.85
C VAL A 81 29.61 -11.15 -19.05
N GLY A 82 28.64 -10.93 -18.17
CA GLY A 82 28.14 -11.98 -17.30
C GLY A 82 27.25 -13.00 -18.02
N GLN A 83 26.46 -12.58 -19.00
CA GLN A 83 25.57 -13.46 -19.76
C GLN A 83 26.35 -14.51 -20.55
N ASN A 84 27.48 -14.12 -21.16
CA ASN A 84 28.39 -15.06 -21.81
C ASN A 84 28.89 -16.12 -20.81
N GLY A 85 29.42 -15.69 -19.66
CA GLY A 85 29.90 -16.61 -18.64
C GLY A 85 28.82 -17.51 -18.04
N LEU A 86 27.59 -16.99 -17.89
CA LEU A 86 26.46 -17.75 -17.37
C LEU A 86 26.03 -18.86 -18.33
N MET A 87 25.88 -18.54 -19.61
CA MET A 87 25.50 -19.54 -20.60
C MET A 87 26.59 -20.56 -20.87
N ALA A 88 27.86 -20.17 -20.90
CA ALA A 88 28.95 -21.13 -21.04
C ALA A 88 28.96 -22.15 -19.90
N LEU A 89 28.71 -21.71 -18.66
CA LEU A 89 28.55 -22.61 -17.52
C LEU A 89 27.32 -23.50 -17.70
N TYR A 90 26.19 -22.93 -18.11
CA TYR A 90 24.95 -23.70 -18.24
C TYR A 90 25.05 -24.77 -19.30
N ASP A 91 25.61 -24.41 -20.46
CA ASP A 91 25.86 -25.33 -21.56
C ASP A 91 26.83 -26.44 -21.16
N THR A 92 27.90 -26.11 -20.41
CA THR A 92 28.82 -27.11 -19.87
C THR A 92 28.11 -28.09 -18.94
N LEU A 93 27.27 -27.59 -18.02
CA LEU A 93 26.57 -28.43 -17.05
C LEU A 93 25.50 -29.29 -17.71
N PHE A 94 24.73 -28.76 -18.65
CA PHE A 94 23.72 -29.53 -19.38
C PHE A 94 24.35 -30.55 -20.34
N SER A 95 25.46 -30.20 -21.00
CA SER A 95 26.21 -31.13 -21.85
C SER A 95 26.78 -32.31 -21.07
N GLN A 96 27.20 -32.10 -19.81
CA GLN A 96 27.63 -33.20 -18.93
C GLN A 96 26.49 -34.16 -18.55
N LEU A 97 25.25 -33.72 -18.73
CA LEU A 97 24.02 -34.47 -18.45
C LEU A 97 23.35 -34.97 -19.73
N ASP A 98 24.01 -34.88 -20.90
CA ASP A 98 23.48 -35.24 -22.22
C ASP A 98 22.17 -34.50 -22.59
N VAL A 99 21.97 -33.30 -22.03
CA VAL A 99 20.82 -32.43 -22.33
C VAL A 99 21.28 -31.25 -23.17
N THR A 100 20.56 -30.95 -24.25
CA THR A 100 20.86 -29.77 -25.08
C THR A 100 20.14 -28.54 -24.53
N SER A 101 20.89 -27.48 -24.22
CA SER A 101 20.32 -26.18 -23.84
C SER A 101 20.32 -25.19 -25.01
N SER A 102 19.33 -24.32 -25.07
CA SER A 102 19.25 -23.26 -26.10
C SER A 102 19.04 -21.90 -25.44
N GLN A 103 19.70 -20.85 -25.93
CA GLN A 103 19.56 -19.51 -25.37
C GLN A 103 18.52 -18.70 -26.14
N LEU A 104 17.59 -18.09 -25.40
CA LEU A 104 16.66 -17.10 -25.93
C LEU A 104 16.80 -15.81 -25.11
N LEU A 105 17.20 -14.73 -25.79
CA LEU A 105 17.37 -13.41 -25.21
C LEU A 105 16.21 -12.53 -25.66
N VAL A 106 15.48 -11.96 -24.70
CA VAL A 106 14.30 -11.15 -24.98
C VAL A 106 14.37 -9.82 -24.26
N THR A 107 13.70 -8.82 -24.82
CA THR A 107 13.50 -7.49 -24.25
C THR A 107 12.02 -7.22 -24.08
N ASP A 108 11.70 -6.20 -23.29
CA ASP A 108 10.32 -5.77 -23.06
C ASP A 108 9.59 -5.31 -24.32
N ASN A 109 10.31 -4.73 -25.28
CA ASN A 109 9.74 -4.29 -26.55
C ASN A 109 9.37 -5.45 -27.47
N ASP A 110 10.04 -6.60 -27.35
CA ASP A 110 9.78 -7.74 -28.24
C ASP A 110 8.35 -8.26 -28.05
N PHE A 111 7.88 -8.29 -26.81
CA PHE A 111 6.50 -8.68 -26.49
C PHE A 111 5.46 -7.61 -26.87
N LYS A 112 5.82 -6.42 -27.37
CA LYS A 112 4.81 -5.49 -27.91
C LYS A 112 4.31 -5.95 -29.28
N ASN A 113 5.11 -6.70 -30.02
CA ASN A 113 4.80 -7.15 -31.37
C ASN A 113 4.13 -8.54 -31.35
N GLU A 114 2.91 -8.65 -31.88
CA GLU A 114 2.18 -9.92 -31.96
C GLU A 114 2.88 -10.96 -32.85
N ASP A 115 3.50 -10.52 -33.96
CA ASP A 115 4.24 -11.41 -34.86
C ASP A 115 5.45 -12.03 -34.16
N PHE A 116 6.15 -11.24 -33.34
CA PHE A 116 7.26 -11.74 -32.54
C PHE A 116 6.79 -12.83 -31.56
N ARG A 117 5.65 -12.63 -30.89
CA ARG A 117 5.12 -13.63 -29.95
C ARG A 117 4.76 -14.93 -30.66
N ALA A 118 4.15 -14.85 -31.84
CA ALA A 118 3.84 -16.02 -32.64
C ALA A 118 5.10 -16.79 -33.08
N GLN A 119 6.13 -16.07 -33.55
CA GLN A 119 7.43 -16.66 -33.91
C GLN A 119 8.16 -17.26 -32.71
N LEU A 120 8.07 -16.60 -31.55
CA LEU A 120 8.65 -17.09 -30.32
C LEU A 120 8.02 -18.43 -29.93
N CYS A 121 6.69 -18.52 -29.94
CA CYS A 121 5.97 -19.77 -29.64
C CYS A 121 6.41 -20.88 -30.59
N GLN A 122 6.38 -20.63 -31.90
CA GLN A 122 6.78 -21.62 -32.90
C GLN A 122 8.23 -22.11 -32.71
N THR A 123 9.14 -21.20 -32.38
CA THR A 123 10.56 -21.53 -32.14
C THR A 123 10.70 -22.37 -30.88
N VAL A 124 10.01 -22.00 -29.80
CA VAL A 124 10.05 -22.75 -28.54
C VAL A 124 9.45 -24.14 -28.72
N ASP A 125 8.31 -24.27 -29.37
CA ASP A 125 7.68 -25.57 -29.66
C ASP A 125 8.64 -26.47 -30.43
N SER A 126 9.32 -25.94 -31.45
CA SER A 126 10.33 -26.69 -32.22
C SER A 126 11.52 -27.12 -31.37
N LEU A 127 11.95 -26.31 -30.39
CA LEU A 127 13.03 -26.66 -29.47
C LEU A 127 12.61 -27.73 -28.47
N LEU A 128 11.38 -27.65 -27.97
CA LEU A 128 10.79 -28.62 -27.03
C LEU A 128 10.57 -29.98 -27.70
N ASP A 129 10.13 -30.01 -28.96
CA ASP A 129 10.01 -31.22 -29.78
C ASP A 129 11.36 -31.97 -29.91
N LEU A 130 12.45 -31.21 -30.00
CA LEU A 130 13.82 -31.72 -30.03
C LEU A 130 14.38 -32.10 -28.65
N ARG A 131 13.55 -32.02 -27.60
CA ARG A 131 13.92 -32.18 -26.18
C ARG A 131 15.01 -31.23 -25.70
N SER A 132 15.23 -30.11 -26.39
CA SER A 132 16.09 -29.05 -25.89
C SER A 132 15.40 -28.34 -24.72
N ILE A 133 16.17 -27.85 -23.75
CA ILE A 133 15.68 -26.97 -22.70
C ILE A 133 15.95 -25.51 -23.12
N PRO A 134 14.91 -24.73 -23.48
CA PRO A 134 15.06 -23.31 -23.78
C PRO A 134 15.31 -22.53 -22.51
N ILE A 135 16.38 -21.73 -22.52
CA ILE A 135 16.81 -20.88 -21.43
C ILE A 135 16.58 -19.42 -21.81
N PHE A 136 15.59 -18.81 -21.16
CA PHE A 136 15.25 -17.42 -21.30
C PHE A 136 16.00 -16.54 -20.32
N ASN A 137 16.52 -15.42 -20.81
CA ASN A 137 16.95 -14.32 -19.96
C ASN A 137 16.57 -12.97 -20.59
N GLU A 138 16.37 -11.95 -19.76
CA GLU A 138 16.26 -10.58 -20.23
C GLU A 138 17.61 -10.16 -20.85
N ASN A 139 17.56 -9.56 -22.04
CA ASN A 139 18.74 -9.02 -22.70
C ASN A 139 19.13 -7.66 -22.12
N ASP A 140 19.55 -7.64 -20.85
CA ASP A 140 19.99 -6.46 -20.12
C ASP A 140 21.09 -5.66 -20.85
N ALA A 141 21.87 -6.30 -21.74
CA ALA A 141 22.96 -5.68 -22.47
C ALA A 141 22.50 -4.62 -23.49
N ILE A 142 21.39 -4.89 -24.19
CA ILE A 142 20.83 -4.00 -25.23
C ILE A 142 19.40 -3.54 -24.93
N SER A 143 18.85 -3.92 -23.76
CA SER A 143 17.57 -3.43 -23.28
C SER A 143 17.51 -1.90 -23.37
N THR A 144 16.39 -1.37 -23.87
CA THR A 144 16.21 0.08 -24.07
C THR A 144 16.14 0.85 -22.75
N ARG A 145 16.01 0.13 -21.62
CA ARG A 145 16.09 0.68 -20.26
C ARG A 145 17.38 1.46 -20.06
N ARG A 146 17.27 2.77 -19.87
CA ARG A 146 18.40 3.64 -19.47
C ARG A 146 18.59 3.53 -17.96
N ALA A 147 19.25 2.49 -17.47
CA ALA A 147 19.52 2.38 -16.04
C ALA A 147 20.45 3.51 -15.56
N PRO A 148 20.43 3.75 -14.25
CA PRO A 148 21.65 3.43 -13.55
C PRO A 148 21.38 2.36 -12.49
N TYR A 149 22.22 1.34 -12.51
CA TYR A 149 22.43 0.37 -11.44
C TYR A 149 23.08 1.01 -10.19
N LYS A 150 22.76 2.29 -9.94
CA LYS A 150 23.16 3.12 -8.80
C LYS A 150 22.04 3.12 -7.78
N GLY A 151 22.41 2.95 -6.51
CA GLY A 151 21.60 3.58 -5.46
C GLY A 151 21.46 5.07 -5.79
N ASN A 152 20.23 5.57 -5.80
CA ASN A 152 19.86 6.99 -5.82
C ASN A 152 20.18 7.80 -7.10
N SER A 153 19.79 7.33 -8.29
CA SER A 153 19.57 8.31 -9.37
C SER A 153 18.47 7.87 -10.34
N ALA A 154 17.31 8.51 -10.15
CA ALA A 154 16.13 8.54 -10.99
C ALA A 154 16.43 8.86 -12.47
N PHE A 155 16.20 7.86 -13.33
CA PHE A 155 15.54 8.02 -14.62
C PHE A 155 15.30 6.62 -15.19
N GLN A 156 14.06 6.11 -15.20
CA GLN A 156 13.75 4.89 -15.96
C GLN A 156 12.30 4.86 -16.44
N ASP A 157 12.15 4.80 -17.76
CA ASP A 157 10.92 4.71 -18.54
C ASP A 157 9.94 3.64 -18.01
N SER A 158 8.74 4.07 -17.64
CA SER A 158 7.67 3.24 -17.07
C SER A 158 6.89 2.39 -18.08
N SER A 159 7.48 2.04 -19.24
CA SER A 159 6.74 1.49 -20.40
C SER A 159 7.00 0.01 -20.73
N GLY A 160 7.71 -0.73 -19.86
CA GLY A 160 8.09 -2.13 -20.08
C GLY A 160 6.97 -3.14 -19.78
N ILE A 161 6.89 -4.24 -20.55
CA ILE A 161 5.88 -5.31 -20.43
C ILE A 161 6.16 -6.25 -19.23
N PHE A 162 7.41 -6.40 -18.80
CA PHE A 162 7.82 -7.19 -17.62
C PHE A 162 8.97 -6.47 -16.91
N TRP A 163 9.14 -6.59 -15.59
CA TRP A 163 10.10 -5.77 -14.79
C TRP A 163 11.26 -6.55 -14.15
N ASP A 164 11.09 -7.85 -14.02
CA ASP A 164 12.07 -8.81 -13.51
C ASP A 164 11.81 -10.20 -14.11
N ASN A 165 12.67 -11.17 -13.79
CA ASN A 165 12.60 -12.49 -14.38
C ASN A 165 11.43 -13.33 -13.84
N ASP A 166 10.87 -12.96 -12.68
CA ASP A 166 9.61 -13.51 -12.17
C ASP A 166 8.44 -13.10 -13.08
N SER A 167 8.37 -11.83 -13.45
CA SER A 167 7.37 -11.28 -14.38
C SER A 167 7.56 -11.84 -15.79
N LEU A 168 8.80 -11.96 -16.26
CA LEU A 168 9.12 -12.55 -17.56
C LEU A 168 8.63 -14.00 -17.66
N ALA A 169 8.86 -14.80 -16.62
CA ALA A 169 8.41 -16.19 -16.65
C ALA A 169 6.91 -16.36 -16.51
N ALA A 170 6.23 -15.48 -15.78
CA ALA A 170 4.77 -15.45 -15.76
C ALA A 170 4.23 -15.13 -17.17
N LEU A 171 4.82 -14.14 -17.84
CA LEU A 171 4.49 -13.79 -19.21
C LEU A 171 4.76 -14.97 -20.17
N LEU A 172 5.93 -15.60 -20.09
CA LEU A 172 6.26 -16.75 -20.91
C LEU A 172 5.36 -17.96 -20.63
N ALA A 173 5.01 -18.20 -19.37
CA ALA A 173 4.08 -19.27 -19.00
C ALA A 173 2.69 -19.03 -19.61
N MET A 174 2.24 -17.78 -19.68
CA MET A 174 0.99 -17.42 -20.36
C MET A 174 1.09 -17.56 -21.88
N GLU A 175 2.11 -16.95 -22.51
CA GLU A 175 2.27 -16.94 -23.97
C GLU A 175 2.48 -18.35 -24.52
N LEU A 176 3.26 -19.18 -23.81
CA LEU A 176 3.54 -20.57 -24.18
C LEU A 176 2.55 -21.58 -23.58
N LYS A 177 1.49 -21.09 -22.89
CA LYS A 177 0.43 -21.92 -22.29
C LYS A 177 0.95 -23.05 -21.41
N ALA A 178 1.95 -22.76 -20.57
CA ALA A 178 2.56 -23.75 -19.70
C ALA A 178 1.59 -24.24 -18.61
N ASP A 179 1.52 -25.56 -18.41
CA ASP A 179 0.66 -26.17 -17.38
C ASP A 179 1.08 -25.85 -15.94
N LEU A 180 2.37 -25.57 -15.73
CA LEU A 180 2.96 -25.34 -14.42
C LEU A 180 4.09 -24.30 -14.46
N LEU A 181 4.00 -23.30 -13.59
CA LEU A 181 5.07 -22.34 -13.30
C LEU A 181 5.68 -22.62 -11.92
N VAL A 182 6.97 -22.97 -11.89
CA VAL A 182 7.73 -23.27 -10.67
C VAL A 182 8.71 -22.13 -10.39
N LEU A 183 8.48 -21.39 -9.31
CA LEU A 183 9.34 -20.30 -8.86
C LEU A 183 10.34 -20.82 -7.81
N LEU A 184 11.62 -20.91 -8.12
CA LEU A 184 12.64 -21.36 -7.15
C LEU A 184 13.11 -20.16 -6.31
N SER A 185 12.94 -20.26 -4.99
CA SER A 185 13.36 -19.25 -4.01
C SER A 185 14.41 -19.81 -3.06
N ASP A 186 15.21 -18.93 -2.48
CA ASP A 186 16.10 -19.17 -1.34
C ASP A 186 15.36 -19.27 0.02
N VAL A 187 14.03 -19.14 0.00
CA VAL A 187 13.13 -19.33 1.13
C VAL A 187 12.32 -20.60 0.87
N ASN A 188 12.12 -21.44 1.90
CA ASN A 188 11.48 -22.76 1.78
C ASN A 188 10.03 -22.74 1.23
N GLY A 189 9.39 -21.57 1.18
CA GLY A 189 8.06 -21.40 0.62
C GLY A 189 7.43 -20.11 1.10
N LEU A 190 6.11 -20.02 0.95
CA LEU A 190 5.33 -18.91 1.45
C LEU A 190 5.08 -19.09 2.95
N TYR A 191 5.36 -18.08 3.76
CA TYR A 191 5.17 -18.11 5.20
C TYR A 191 4.04 -17.15 5.61
N SER A 192 3.36 -17.42 6.74
CA SER A 192 2.34 -16.51 7.30
C SER A 192 2.91 -15.18 7.83
N GLY A 193 4.21 -15.13 8.05
CA GLY A 193 4.97 -13.93 8.44
C GLY A 193 6.46 -14.08 8.09
N PRO A 194 7.37 -13.28 8.67
CA PRO A 194 8.80 -13.36 8.39
C PRO A 194 9.34 -14.79 8.60
N PRO A 195 10.14 -15.36 7.66
CA PRO A 195 10.69 -16.71 7.81
C PRO A 195 11.62 -16.87 9.04
N THR A 196 12.11 -15.76 9.58
CA THR A 196 12.95 -15.69 10.78
C THR A 196 12.15 -15.72 12.08
N ASP A 197 10.82 -15.54 12.03
CA ASP A 197 9.95 -15.62 13.20
C ASP A 197 9.55 -17.08 13.49
N PRO A 198 9.83 -17.64 14.68
CA PRO A 198 9.44 -18.99 15.07
C PRO A 198 7.92 -19.25 15.03
N ARG A 199 7.10 -18.20 15.09
CA ARG A 199 5.62 -18.31 15.01
C ARG A 199 5.11 -18.38 13.57
N SER A 200 6.00 -18.13 12.60
CA SER A 200 5.65 -18.11 11.19
C SER A 200 5.44 -19.53 10.67
N LYS A 201 4.25 -19.79 10.11
CA LYS A 201 3.88 -21.10 9.58
C LYS A 201 4.09 -21.14 8.08
N LEU A 202 4.66 -22.24 7.60
CA LEU A 202 4.80 -22.52 6.18
C LEU A 202 3.42 -22.82 5.57
N ILE A 203 3.12 -22.16 4.45
CA ILE A 203 1.89 -22.29 3.69
C ILE A 203 2.19 -23.15 2.47
N HIS A 204 1.81 -24.43 2.53
CA HIS A 204 2.05 -25.40 1.46
C HIS A 204 1.17 -25.18 0.22
N THR A 205 -0.03 -24.62 0.39
CA THR A 205 -0.95 -24.35 -0.72
C THR A 205 -1.61 -23.00 -0.50
N TYR A 206 -1.23 -22.02 -1.30
CA TYR A 206 -1.85 -20.70 -1.25
C TYR A 206 -3.17 -20.72 -2.02
N VAL A 207 -4.25 -20.48 -1.29
CA VAL A 207 -5.59 -20.22 -1.84
C VAL A 207 -5.97 -18.80 -1.44
N LYS A 208 -6.17 -17.92 -2.44
CA LYS A 208 -6.38 -16.47 -2.26
C LYS A 208 -7.45 -16.17 -1.21
N GLN A 209 -8.62 -16.80 -1.32
CA GLN A 209 -9.75 -16.55 -0.42
C GLN A 209 -9.46 -16.90 1.05
N LYS A 210 -8.55 -17.85 1.30
CA LYS A 210 -8.25 -18.37 2.64
C LYS A 210 -7.02 -17.71 3.28
N HIS A 211 -5.99 -17.41 2.50
CA HIS A 211 -4.67 -17.05 3.04
C HIS A 211 -4.32 -15.58 2.85
N GLN A 212 -5.00 -14.84 1.97
CA GLN A 212 -4.66 -13.43 1.70
C GLN A 212 -4.74 -12.53 2.94
N LYS A 213 -5.66 -12.82 3.89
CA LYS A 213 -5.82 -12.06 5.13
C LYS A 213 -4.85 -12.47 6.25
N ALA A 214 -4.12 -13.56 6.09
CA ALA A 214 -3.29 -14.18 7.13
C ALA A 214 -1.78 -14.06 6.87
N ILE A 215 -1.37 -13.40 5.78
CA ILE A 215 0.03 -13.27 5.38
C ILE A 215 0.45 -11.80 5.49
N SER A 216 1.53 -11.57 6.21
CA SER A 216 2.27 -10.31 6.22
C SER A 216 3.46 -10.43 5.27
N PHE A 217 3.50 -9.60 4.23
CA PHE A 217 4.66 -9.49 3.33
C PHE A 217 5.63 -8.43 3.89
N GLY A 218 6.92 -8.78 4.01
CA GLY A 218 7.98 -7.91 4.53
C GLY A 218 8.85 -7.26 3.44
N ASP A 219 9.92 -6.57 3.87
CA ASP A 219 10.83 -5.84 2.98
C ASP A 219 11.61 -6.76 2.01
N LYS A 220 11.92 -6.22 0.81
CA LYS A 220 12.65 -6.94 -0.26
C LYS A 220 14.13 -7.18 0.09
N SER A 221 14.71 -8.25 -0.45
CA SER A 221 16.13 -8.58 -0.21
C SER A 221 17.08 -7.64 -0.96
N ARG A 222 18.30 -7.46 -0.44
CA ARG A 222 19.34 -6.52 -0.95
C ARG A 222 19.76 -6.76 -2.41
N MET A 223 19.51 -7.95 -2.95
CA MET A 223 20.00 -8.41 -4.27
C MET A 223 18.87 -8.77 -5.26
N GLY A 224 17.61 -8.79 -4.82
CA GLY A 224 16.45 -9.16 -5.63
C GLY A 224 15.56 -7.96 -5.97
N ARG A 225 15.01 -7.94 -7.19
CA ARG A 225 14.01 -6.94 -7.63
C ARG A 225 12.56 -7.34 -7.30
N GLY A 226 12.29 -8.66 -7.28
CA GLY A 226 10.98 -9.26 -7.00
C GLY A 226 10.78 -9.64 -5.52
N GLY A 227 9.51 -9.61 -5.07
CA GLY A 227 9.07 -10.00 -3.72
C GLY A 227 7.92 -11.03 -3.76
N MET A 228 7.65 -11.70 -2.63
CA MET A 228 6.58 -12.72 -2.53
C MET A 228 5.17 -12.16 -2.72
N ASP A 229 4.99 -10.86 -2.43
CA ASP A 229 3.79 -10.07 -2.67
C ASP A 229 3.46 -9.96 -4.17
N ALA A 230 4.46 -9.60 -4.98
CA ALA A 230 4.31 -9.49 -6.43
C ALA A 230 4.05 -10.85 -7.10
N LYS A 231 4.67 -11.93 -6.59
CA LYS A 231 4.48 -13.31 -7.08
C LYS A 231 3.03 -13.81 -6.91
N VAL A 232 2.35 -13.39 -5.84
CA VAL A 232 1.01 -13.86 -5.48
C VAL A 232 -0.11 -13.01 -6.10
N ILE A 233 0.08 -11.70 -6.24
CA ILE A 233 -0.96 -10.81 -6.78
C ILE A 233 -1.10 -10.98 -8.30
N THR A 234 0.02 -11.05 -9.02
CA THR A 234 0.03 -11.16 -10.49
C THR A 234 -0.52 -12.51 -10.97
N SER A 235 -0.31 -13.59 -10.22
CA SER A 235 -0.86 -14.92 -10.52
C SER A 235 -2.36 -15.08 -10.20
N ALA A 236 -2.97 -14.07 -9.56
CA ALA A 236 -4.35 -14.12 -9.07
C ALA A 236 -5.30 -13.14 -9.80
N LEU A 237 -4.85 -12.55 -10.92
CA LEU A 237 -5.65 -11.71 -11.80
C LEU A 237 -6.41 -12.60 -12.81
N PRO A 238 -7.72 -12.40 -13.04
CA PRO A 238 -8.44 -13.10 -14.10
C PRO A 238 -7.85 -12.77 -15.47
N GLU A 239 -7.89 -13.72 -16.41
CA GLU A 239 -7.40 -13.55 -17.80
C GLU A 239 -8.02 -12.36 -18.53
N THR A 240 -9.23 -11.93 -18.13
CA THR A 240 -9.94 -10.77 -18.67
C THR A 240 -9.38 -9.42 -18.22
N VAL A 241 -8.49 -9.40 -17.22
CA VAL A 241 -7.93 -8.18 -16.64
C VAL A 241 -6.49 -8.05 -17.11
N GLY A 242 -6.20 -7.03 -17.91
CA GLY A 242 -4.86 -6.80 -18.46
C GLY A 242 -3.79 -6.72 -17.37
N THR A 243 -2.65 -7.36 -17.61
CA THR A 243 -1.50 -7.45 -16.68
C THR A 243 -0.91 -6.09 -16.27
N LYS A 244 -1.28 -5.01 -16.96
CA LYS A 244 -0.84 -3.63 -16.73
C LYS A 244 -1.74 -2.84 -15.76
N LEU A 245 -2.75 -3.47 -15.16
CA LEU A 245 -3.69 -2.79 -14.27
C LEU A 245 -3.04 -2.29 -12.96
N ILE A 246 -2.02 -3.00 -12.47
CA ILE A 246 -1.36 -2.68 -11.20
C ILE A 246 0.10 -2.31 -11.47
N GLY A 247 0.43 -1.02 -11.32
CA GLY A 247 1.80 -0.51 -11.38
C GLY A 247 2.38 -0.32 -9.98
N LEU A 248 3.64 -0.71 -9.78
CA LEU A 248 4.36 -0.49 -8.53
C LEU A 248 5.39 0.64 -8.72
N LEU A 249 5.33 1.66 -7.86
CA LEU A 249 6.38 2.67 -7.79
C LEU A 249 7.58 2.10 -7.03
N THR A 250 8.76 2.14 -7.64
CA THR A 250 9.95 1.51 -7.07
C THR A 250 10.81 2.47 -6.24
N SER A 251 10.58 3.79 -6.36
CA SER A 251 11.31 4.79 -5.58
C SER A 251 10.42 5.97 -5.15
N ARG A 252 10.76 6.59 -4.00
CA ARG A 252 10.09 7.80 -3.50
C ARG A 252 10.39 9.06 -4.34
N GLU A 253 11.45 9.00 -5.16
CA GLU A 253 11.88 10.09 -6.04
C GLU A 253 10.93 10.27 -7.24
N GLU A 254 10.13 9.26 -7.58
CA GLU A 254 9.14 9.28 -8.67
C GLU A 254 7.82 9.97 -8.28
N ILE A 255 7.53 10.11 -6.98
CA ILE A 255 6.26 10.66 -6.48
C ILE A 255 5.98 12.07 -7.03
N PRO A 256 6.94 13.03 -7.03
CA PRO A 256 6.67 14.37 -7.54
C PRO A 256 6.31 14.43 -9.02
N ASP A 257 6.84 13.54 -9.84
CA ASP A 257 6.54 13.50 -11.28
C ASP A 257 5.20 12.82 -11.54
N LEU A 258 4.88 11.75 -10.81
CA LEU A 258 3.55 11.12 -10.83
C LEU A 258 2.45 12.12 -10.45
N LEU A 259 2.71 12.95 -9.45
CA LEU A 259 1.77 13.96 -8.96
C LEU A 259 1.52 15.11 -9.94
N LYS A 260 2.25 15.17 -11.07
CA LYS A 260 2.00 16.11 -12.17
C LYS A 260 1.10 15.54 -13.27
N LEU A 261 0.78 14.24 -13.23
CA LEU A 261 -0.01 13.56 -14.26
C LEU A 261 -1.52 13.69 -13.97
N ASP A 262 -2.02 14.91 -13.80
CA ASP A 262 -3.44 15.18 -13.54
C ASP A 262 -4.36 14.92 -14.75
N ASP A 263 -3.78 14.62 -15.91
CA ASP A 263 -4.46 14.19 -17.13
C ASP A 263 -4.68 12.66 -17.21
N VAL A 264 -3.91 11.87 -16.45
CA VAL A 264 -3.96 10.40 -16.48
C VAL A 264 -4.40 9.81 -15.14
N ILE A 265 -4.10 10.47 -14.03
CA ILE A 265 -4.38 9.96 -12.68
C ILE A 265 -5.56 10.72 -12.09
N ASP A 266 -6.69 10.02 -11.93
CA ASP A 266 -7.92 10.62 -11.41
C ASP A 266 -7.94 10.79 -9.87
N LEU A 267 -7.16 9.98 -9.15
CA LEU A 267 -7.17 9.96 -7.68
C LEU A 267 -5.84 9.46 -7.11
N VAL A 268 -5.34 10.13 -6.07
CA VAL A 268 -4.17 9.69 -5.29
C VAL A 268 -4.58 9.39 -3.85
N ILE A 269 -4.15 8.24 -3.33
CA ILE A 269 -4.43 7.79 -1.96
C ILE A 269 -3.10 7.61 -1.22
N PRO A 270 -2.58 8.66 -0.57
CA PRO A 270 -1.32 8.56 0.16
C PRO A 270 -1.53 7.81 1.48
N ARG A 271 -0.71 6.78 1.71
CA ARG A 271 -0.63 6.06 2.99
C ARG A 271 0.75 6.28 3.59
N GLY A 272 0.80 6.83 4.80
CA GLY A 272 2.05 7.17 5.47
C GLY A 272 1.88 8.32 6.45
N SER A 273 3.00 8.93 6.83
CA SER A 273 3.02 10.00 7.83
C SER A 273 2.26 11.25 7.38
N ASN A 274 1.74 11.99 8.35
CA ASN A 274 1.06 13.28 8.14
C ASN A 274 1.88 14.24 7.27
N LYS A 275 3.20 14.26 7.48
CA LYS A 275 4.13 15.08 6.67
C LYS A 275 4.09 14.71 5.19
N LEU A 276 4.07 13.41 4.87
CA LEU A 276 3.98 12.92 3.50
C LEU A 276 2.62 13.28 2.88
N VAL A 277 1.53 13.04 3.61
CA VAL A 277 0.17 13.36 3.11
C VAL A 277 0.01 14.85 2.85
N CYS A 278 0.47 15.71 3.76
CA CYS A 278 0.45 17.17 3.60
C CYS A 278 1.30 17.62 2.40
N GLN A 279 2.50 17.06 2.24
CA GLN A 279 3.36 17.36 1.11
C GLN A 279 2.65 17.02 -0.21
N ILE A 280 2.11 15.81 -0.33
CA ILE A 280 1.40 15.34 -1.53
C ILE A 280 0.20 16.24 -1.83
N LYS A 281 -0.64 16.53 -0.82
CA LYS A 281 -1.80 17.44 -0.97
C LYS A 281 -1.43 18.83 -1.46
N SER A 282 -0.27 19.35 -1.07
CA SER A 282 0.19 20.68 -1.48
C SER A 282 0.86 20.71 -2.86
N SER A 283 1.29 19.55 -3.37
CA SER A 283 2.13 19.46 -4.56
C SER A 283 1.42 18.97 -5.82
N THR A 284 0.13 18.64 -5.75
CA THR A 284 -0.64 18.07 -6.88
C THR A 284 -1.97 18.78 -7.09
N LYS A 285 -2.44 18.77 -8.34
CA LYS A 285 -3.82 19.12 -8.71
C LYS A 285 -4.76 17.93 -8.66
N ILE A 286 -4.22 16.71 -8.65
CA ILE A 286 -4.99 15.48 -8.60
C ILE A 286 -5.76 15.44 -7.27
N PRO A 287 -7.04 15.05 -7.26
CA PRO A 287 -7.76 14.80 -6.02
C PRO A 287 -7.00 13.84 -5.09
N VAL A 288 -6.81 14.23 -3.83
CA VAL A 288 -6.11 13.41 -2.84
C VAL A 288 -7.07 12.96 -1.75
N LEU A 289 -7.22 11.65 -1.58
CA LEU A 289 -8.07 11.04 -0.55
C LEU A 289 -7.21 10.53 0.61
N GLY A 290 -7.41 11.11 1.79
CA GLY A 290 -6.75 10.72 3.02
C GLY A 290 -6.87 11.78 4.12
N HIS A 291 -6.42 11.47 5.33
CA HIS A 291 -6.37 12.39 6.46
C HIS A 291 -4.95 12.94 6.66
N SER A 292 -4.84 14.19 7.09
CA SER A 292 -3.55 14.79 7.46
C SER A 292 -3.23 14.64 8.93
N ASP A 293 -4.23 14.46 9.80
CA ASP A 293 -4.08 14.47 11.26
C ASP A 293 -5.14 13.57 11.92
N GLY A 294 -4.79 12.90 13.01
CA GLY A 294 -5.59 11.91 13.74
C GLY A 294 -5.94 12.30 15.18
N ILE A 295 -6.20 13.58 15.45
CA ILE A 295 -6.47 14.08 16.81
C ILE A 295 -7.90 13.73 17.21
N CYS A 296 -8.04 12.60 17.91
CA CYS A 296 -9.30 12.04 18.38
C CYS A 296 -9.50 12.30 19.88
N HIS A 297 -10.75 12.52 20.28
CA HIS A 297 -11.16 12.77 21.65
C HIS A 297 -12.08 11.67 22.17
N VAL A 298 -11.93 11.38 23.46
CA VAL A 298 -12.94 10.66 24.23
C VAL A 298 -13.44 11.60 25.32
N TYR A 299 -14.75 11.84 25.35
CA TYR A 299 -15.42 12.63 26.37
C TYR A 299 -16.14 11.73 27.36
N VAL A 300 -15.76 11.81 28.64
CA VAL A 300 -16.42 11.09 29.74
C VAL A 300 -17.36 12.05 30.45
N ASP A 301 -18.66 11.81 30.30
CA ASP A 301 -19.73 12.60 30.88
C ASP A 301 -19.94 12.29 32.37
N LYS A 302 -20.63 13.17 33.10
CA LYS A 302 -20.94 12.96 34.52
C LYS A 302 -21.79 11.70 34.79
N ASP A 303 -22.65 11.32 33.84
CA ASP A 303 -23.55 10.17 33.96
C ASP A 303 -22.91 8.90 33.36
N ALA A 304 -21.58 8.89 33.17
CA ALA A 304 -20.87 7.74 32.62
C ALA A 304 -20.68 6.61 33.63
N ASN A 305 -20.92 5.38 33.21
CA ASN A 305 -20.44 4.20 33.92
C ASN A 305 -18.90 4.16 33.91
N LEU A 306 -18.27 4.33 35.08
CA LEU A 306 -16.81 4.40 35.21
C LEU A 306 -16.09 3.13 34.74
N GLU A 307 -16.66 1.95 34.96
CA GLU A 307 -16.05 0.68 34.51
C GLU A 307 -16.05 0.55 32.98
N MET A 308 -17.11 1.02 32.33
CA MET A 308 -17.18 1.11 30.88
C MET A 308 -16.21 2.17 30.35
N ALA A 309 -16.16 3.34 30.99
CA ALA A 309 -15.25 4.42 30.62
C ALA A 309 -13.79 3.96 30.67
N LYS A 310 -13.36 3.26 31.73
CA LYS A 310 -12.02 2.68 31.85
C LYS A 310 -11.67 1.78 30.66
N LYS A 311 -12.55 0.85 30.30
CA LYS A 311 -12.32 -0.07 29.18
C LYS A 311 -12.18 0.67 27.85
N ILE A 312 -13.07 1.62 27.58
CA ILE A 312 -13.08 2.40 26.34
C ILE A 312 -11.83 3.27 26.24
N VAL A 313 -11.50 4.00 27.30
CA VAL A 313 -10.35 4.92 27.35
C VAL A 313 -9.02 4.18 27.21
N LEU A 314 -8.89 3.03 27.90
CA LEU A 314 -7.72 2.18 27.77
C LEU A 314 -7.58 1.65 26.35
N ASP A 315 -8.62 1.01 25.80
CA ASP A 315 -8.60 0.48 24.43
C ASP A 315 -8.29 1.56 23.39
N ALA A 316 -8.92 2.73 23.52
CA ALA A 316 -8.72 3.85 22.61
C ALA A 316 -7.28 4.37 22.58
N LYS A 317 -6.48 4.15 23.65
CA LYS A 317 -5.08 4.61 23.71
C LYS A 317 -4.06 3.49 23.56
N THR A 318 -4.28 2.32 24.15
CA THR A 318 -3.24 1.31 24.36
C THR A 318 -3.23 0.19 23.32
N ASP A 319 -4.34 -0.09 22.63
CA ASP A 319 -4.45 -1.14 21.60
C ASP A 319 -3.42 -0.93 20.48
N TYR A 320 -3.47 0.24 19.84
CA TYR A 320 -2.49 0.64 18.83
C TYR A 320 -2.22 2.15 18.91
N PRO A 321 -1.29 2.61 19.76
CA PRO A 321 -1.09 4.03 20.07
C PRO A 321 -0.61 4.91 18.90
N ALA A 322 -0.09 4.28 17.83
CA ALA A 322 0.35 4.96 16.62
C ALA A 322 -0.73 5.00 15.51
N ALA A 323 -1.94 4.51 15.80
CA ALA A 323 -3.06 4.59 14.87
C ALA A 323 -3.64 6.01 14.83
N CYS A 324 -4.04 6.48 13.65
CA CYS A 324 -4.65 7.80 13.48
C CYS A 324 -6.04 7.97 14.10
N ASN A 325 -6.64 6.87 14.60
CA ASN A 325 -7.89 6.88 15.35
C ASN A 325 -7.67 6.59 16.84
N ALA A 326 -6.42 6.57 17.32
CA ALA A 326 -6.12 6.47 18.74
C ALA A 326 -6.52 7.78 19.45
N MET A 327 -6.99 7.67 20.69
CA MET A 327 -7.31 8.85 21.50
C MET A 327 -6.05 9.68 21.75
N GLU A 328 -6.14 10.99 21.54
CA GLU A 328 -5.06 11.93 21.84
C GLU A 328 -5.42 12.88 22.98
N THR A 329 -6.71 13.17 23.16
CA THR A 329 -7.21 14.00 24.25
C THR A 329 -8.38 13.33 24.97
N LEU A 330 -8.27 13.20 26.29
CA LEU A 330 -9.33 12.74 27.18
C LEU A 330 -10.01 13.95 27.83
N LEU A 331 -11.27 14.17 27.50
CA LEU A 331 -12.10 15.22 28.09
C LEU A 331 -12.95 14.64 29.22
N ILE A 332 -12.94 15.28 30.37
CA ILE A 332 -13.62 14.76 31.58
C ILE A 332 -14.56 15.83 32.13
N HIS A 333 -15.81 15.46 32.40
CA HIS A 333 -16.77 16.35 33.04
C HIS A 333 -16.30 16.72 34.46
N LYS A 334 -16.41 18.00 34.84
CA LYS A 334 -15.96 18.54 36.14
C LYS A 334 -16.45 17.75 37.37
N ASP A 335 -17.68 17.24 37.35
CA ASP A 335 -18.28 16.49 38.46
C ASP A 335 -17.55 15.15 38.74
N LEU A 336 -16.85 14.61 37.74
CA LEU A 336 -16.01 13.40 37.89
C LEU A 336 -14.71 13.67 38.66
N LEU A 337 -14.39 14.94 38.91
CA LEU A 337 -13.32 15.31 39.83
C LEU A 337 -13.77 15.08 41.28
N SER A 338 -15.01 15.46 41.61
CA SER A 338 -15.55 15.39 42.97
C SER A 338 -15.83 13.97 43.44
N ASN A 339 -16.14 13.06 42.52
CA ASN A 339 -16.41 11.65 42.84
C ASN A 339 -15.18 10.73 42.73
N GLY A 340 -13.99 11.28 42.41
CA GLY A 340 -12.75 10.52 42.28
C GLY A 340 -12.55 9.79 40.94
N GLY A 341 -13.51 9.84 40.02
CA GLY A 341 -13.43 9.14 38.73
C GLY A 341 -12.24 9.54 37.87
N LEU A 342 -11.83 10.82 37.90
CA LEU A 342 -10.60 11.27 37.23
C LEU A 342 -9.36 10.51 37.72
N LEU A 343 -9.20 10.38 39.04
CA LEU A 343 -8.02 9.75 39.64
C LEU A 343 -7.96 8.25 39.30
N GLU A 344 -9.11 7.58 39.22
CA GLU A 344 -9.18 6.19 38.79
C GLU A 344 -8.77 5.99 37.33
N LEU A 345 -9.27 6.84 36.42
CA LEU A 345 -8.91 6.78 35.00
C LEU A 345 -7.42 7.08 34.79
N VAL A 346 -6.89 8.09 35.48
CA VAL A 346 -5.47 8.45 35.47
C VAL A 346 -4.62 7.27 35.94
N LYS A 347 -4.97 6.66 37.08
CA LYS A 347 -4.21 5.55 37.64
C LYS A 347 -4.16 4.33 36.73
N GLU A 348 -5.26 3.99 36.05
CA GLU A 348 -5.28 2.88 35.09
C GLU A 348 -4.43 3.21 33.84
N LEU A 349 -4.47 4.44 33.34
CA LEU A 349 -3.62 4.87 32.22
C LEU A 349 -2.12 4.83 32.57
N GLU A 350 -1.75 5.30 33.78
CA GLU A 350 -0.36 5.24 34.27
C GLU A 350 0.13 3.80 34.44
N LYS A 351 -0.73 2.92 34.96
CA LYS A 351 -0.43 1.49 35.13
C LYS A 351 -0.08 0.80 33.80
N GLU A 352 -0.74 1.20 32.71
CA GLU A 352 -0.46 0.73 31.35
C GLU A 352 0.70 1.45 30.65
N GLY A 353 1.36 2.38 31.37
CA GLY A 353 2.54 3.12 30.93
C GLY A 353 2.23 4.27 29.98
N VAL A 354 1.06 4.89 30.07
CA VAL A 354 0.69 6.07 29.26
C VAL A 354 1.25 7.34 29.88
N SER A 355 2.00 8.12 29.11
CA SER A 355 2.48 9.45 29.51
C SER A 355 1.34 10.47 29.45
N LEU A 356 0.95 11.03 30.60
CA LEU A 356 -0.17 11.97 30.69
C LEU A 356 0.33 13.41 30.67
N PHE A 357 -0.38 14.27 29.93
CA PHE A 357 -0.15 15.70 29.89
C PHE A 357 -1.38 16.45 30.39
N SER A 358 -1.19 17.43 31.27
CA SER A 358 -2.30 18.21 31.83
C SER A 358 -2.61 19.43 30.96
N GLY A 359 -3.88 19.61 30.59
CA GLY A 359 -4.37 20.90 30.11
C GLY A 359 -4.52 21.93 31.24
N PRO A 360 -4.86 23.19 30.92
CA PRO A 360 -4.83 24.31 31.87
C PRO A 360 -5.72 24.11 33.10
N ARG A 361 -6.85 23.41 32.98
CA ARG A 361 -7.77 23.19 34.11
C ARG A 361 -7.42 21.99 34.97
N VAL A 362 -6.62 21.08 34.44
CA VAL A 362 -6.07 19.92 35.18
C VAL A 362 -4.75 20.28 35.87
N ASN A 363 -4.06 21.31 35.38
CA ASN A 363 -2.79 21.76 35.92
C ASN A 363 -2.92 22.21 37.39
N GLY A 364 -2.26 21.49 38.30
CA GLY A 364 -2.33 21.72 39.75
C GLY A 364 -3.27 20.77 40.52
N VAL A 365 -4.11 20.00 39.83
CA VAL A 365 -4.88 18.89 40.42
C VAL A 365 -4.04 17.60 40.41
N VAL A 366 -3.25 17.41 39.36
CA VAL A 366 -2.34 16.26 39.20
C VAL A 366 -0.97 16.73 38.72
N SER A 367 0.11 16.11 39.21
CA SER A 367 1.50 16.51 38.96
C SER A 367 2.03 16.01 37.62
N PHE A 368 1.43 16.45 36.50
CA PHE A 368 1.85 16.08 35.16
C PHE A 368 2.55 17.21 34.41
N SER A 369 3.27 16.84 33.36
CA SER A 369 3.85 17.82 32.43
C SER A 369 2.72 18.56 31.71
N LYS A 370 2.83 19.88 31.62
CA LYS A 370 1.83 20.71 30.94
C LYS A 370 1.81 20.41 29.44
N ALA A 371 0.61 20.26 28.87
CA ALA A 371 0.45 20.18 27.42
C ALA A 371 0.77 21.54 26.76
N ASN A 372 1.56 21.53 25.69
CA ASN A 372 1.93 22.76 24.97
C ASN A 372 0.79 23.29 24.09
N THR A 373 -0.02 22.39 23.54
CA THR A 373 -1.18 22.69 22.67
C THR A 373 -2.16 21.53 22.76
N PHE A 374 -3.46 21.83 22.61
CA PHE A 374 -4.51 20.81 22.49
C PHE A 374 -4.61 20.21 21.08
N HIS A 375 -3.99 20.85 20.10
CA HIS A 375 -3.91 20.34 18.74
C HIS A 375 -2.58 19.56 18.56
N HIS A 376 -2.49 18.39 19.18
CA HIS A 376 -1.30 17.53 19.13
C HIS A 376 -1.65 16.06 18.98
N GLU A 377 -0.99 15.38 18.05
CA GLU A 377 -1.08 13.94 17.84
C GLU A 377 0.23 13.29 18.31
N TYR A 378 0.17 12.54 19.41
CA TYR A 378 1.35 11.98 20.06
C TYR A 378 1.89 10.73 19.36
N ASN A 379 1.04 9.99 18.63
CA ASN A 379 1.42 8.76 17.91
C ASN A 379 2.19 7.73 18.78
N SER A 380 1.95 7.75 20.08
CA SER A 380 2.65 6.97 21.09
C SER A 380 1.73 6.77 22.29
N LYS A 381 2.20 6.04 23.32
CA LYS A 381 1.49 5.89 24.60
C LYS A 381 1.53 7.20 25.39
N ALA A 382 0.86 8.23 24.88
CA ALA A 382 0.71 9.53 25.50
C ALA A 382 -0.64 10.16 25.15
N CYS A 383 -1.21 10.96 26.05
CA CYS A 383 -2.40 11.76 25.77
C CYS A 383 -2.48 12.99 26.68
N THR A 384 -3.28 13.97 26.24
CA THR A 384 -3.66 15.13 27.06
C THR A 384 -4.96 14.84 27.82
N ILE A 385 -5.05 15.31 29.07
CA ILE A 385 -6.29 15.30 29.85
C ILE A 385 -6.73 16.74 30.11
N GLU A 386 -8.01 17.03 29.88
CA GLU A 386 -8.61 18.34 30.18
C GLU A 386 -10.01 18.21 30.80
N ILE A 387 -10.35 19.15 31.68
CA ILE A 387 -11.65 19.21 32.36
C ILE A 387 -12.59 20.18 31.64
N VAL A 388 -13.82 19.73 31.39
CA VAL A 388 -14.90 20.52 30.78
C VAL A 388 -16.11 20.59 31.72
N ASN A 389 -16.88 21.67 31.64
CA ASN A 389 -17.99 21.94 32.54
C ASN A 389 -19.26 21.18 32.18
N ASN A 390 -19.45 20.85 30.91
CA ASN A 390 -20.63 20.20 30.34
C ASN A 390 -20.33 19.67 28.92
N VAL A 391 -21.32 19.02 28.31
CA VAL A 391 -21.23 18.46 26.95
C VAL A 391 -21.05 19.52 25.86
N ASP A 392 -21.64 20.71 25.97
CA ASP A 392 -21.47 21.78 24.98
C ASP A 392 -20.02 22.26 24.91
N GLU A 393 -19.37 22.42 26.07
CA GLU A 393 -17.96 22.78 26.13
C GLU A 393 -17.05 21.68 25.59
N ALA A 394 -17.42 20.40 25.80
CA ALA A 394 -16.72 19.28 25.17
C ALA A 394 -16.80 19.36 23.64
N ILE A 395 -17.98 19.66 23.09
CA ILE A 395 -18.20 19.84 21.65
C ILE A 395 -17.39 21.02 21.11
N GLU A 396 -17.39 22.16 21.81
CA GLU A 396 -16.61 23.34 21.44
C GLU A 396 -15.10 23.05 21.44
N HIS A 397 -14.62 22.29 22.43
CA HIS A 397 -13.23 21.85 22.49
C HIS A 397 -12.87 20.98 21.28
N ILE A 398 -13.70 19.98 20.98
CA ILE A 398 -13.51 19.07 19.83
C ILE A 398 -13.51 19.86 18.52
N HIS A 399 -14.43 20.82 18.33
CA HIS A 399 -14.48 21.64 17.12
C HIS A 399 -13.26 22.55 16.97
N SER A 400 -12.71 23.02 18.09
CA SER A 400 -11.54 23.91 18.13
C SER A 400 -10.24 23.15 17.86
N TYR A 401 -10.07 21.97 18.45
CA TYR A 401 -8.78 21.28 18.51
C TYR A 401 -8.72 19.95 17.77
N GLY A 402 -9.85 19.29 17.49
CA GLY A 402 -9.88 18.02 16.76
C GLY A 402 -9.51 18.11 15.28
N SER A 403 -9.11 16.96 14.72
CA SER A 403 -8.81 16.82 13.29
C SER A 403 -10.04 16.47 12.46
N SER A 404 -11.19 16.28 13.11
CA SER A 404 -12.45 15.82 12.51
C SER A 404 -12.42 14.36 12.04
N HIS A 405 -11.60 13.54 12.70
CA HIS A 405 -11.44 12.12 12.43
C HIS A 405 -12.49 11.29 13.18
N THR A 406 -12.25 10.97 14.44
CA THR A 406 -13.16 10.14 15.25
C THR A 406 -13.28 10.72 16.65
N GLU A 407 -14.50 10.87 17.13
CA GLU A 407 -14.78 11.42 18.46
C GLU A 407 -15.78 10.51 19.19
N CYS A 408 -15.61 10.32 20.49
CA CYS A 408 -16.46 9.43 21.29
C CYS A 408 -16.99 10.13 22.54
N ILE A 409 -18.26 9.89 22.88
CA ILE A 409 -18.85 10.18 24.18
C ILE A 409 -19.09 8.89 24.96
N VAL A 410 -18.78 8.91 26.26
CA VAL A 410 -19.14 7.87 27.22
C VAL A 410 -20.16 8.44 28.19
N THR A 411 -21.40 7.94 28.15
CA THR A 411 -22.51 8.34 29.04
C THR A 411 -23.61 7.28 29.04
N ASP A 412 -24.30 7.09 30.16
CA ASP A 412 -25.55 6.32 30.21
C ASP A 412 -26.79 7.21 29.93
N ASN A 413 -26.59 8.53 29.83
CA ASN A 413 -27.65 9.48 29.54
C ASN A 413 -27.92 9.58 28.03
N HIS A 414 -29.05 9.01 27.60
CA HIS A 414 -29.40 8.94 26.18
C HIS A 414 -29.57 10.32 25.53
N ASP A 415 -30.18 11.28 26.23
CA ASP A 415 -30.41 12.63 25.68
C ASP A 415 -29.08 13.36 25.44
N VAL A 416 -28.12 13.19 26.35
CA VAL A 416 -26.77 13.76 26.22
C VAL A 416 -26.00 13.08 25.09
N ALA A 417 -26.13 11.76 24.94
CA ALA A 417 -25.53 11.02 23.84
C ALA A 417 -26.04 11.51 22.47
N GLU A 418 -27.37 11.60 22.29
CA GLU A 418 -27.98 12.10 21.04
C GLU A 418 -27.63 13.57 20.78
N HIS A 419 -27.57 14.38 21.83
CA HIS A 419 -27.12 15.76 21.73
C HIS A 419 -25.68 15.84 21.21
N PHE A 420 -24.77 15.02 21.74
CA PHE A 420 -23.40 14.93 21.25
C PHE A 420 -23.34 14.42 19.81
N LEU A 421 -23.92 13.26 19.51
CA LEU A 421 -23.93 12.66 18.17
C LEU A 421 -24.47 13.61 17.09
N SER A 422 -25.54 14.34 17.39
CA SER A 422 -26.16 15.27 16.44
C SER A 422 -25.41 16.59 16.28
N ARG A 423 -24.78 17.12 17.34
CA ARG A 423 -24.14 18.44 17.33
C ARG A 423 -22.66 18.42 17.02
N VAL A 424 -21.96 17.33 17.28
CA VAL A 424 -20.54 17.28 16.89
C VAL A 424 -20.43 17.28 15.35
N ASP A 425 -21.49 16.84 14.65
CA ASP A 425 -21.63 16.89 13.19
C ASP A 425 -22.38 18.12 12.62
N ARG A 426 -23.18 18.85 13.42
CA ARG A 426 -23.97 20.02 12.97
C ARG A 426 -23.44 21.32 13.53
N LEU A 427 -23.40 22.38 12.71
CA LEU A 427 -23.26 23.71 13.25
C LEU A 427 -24.48 24.07 14.10
N SER A 428 -24.22 24.70 15.23
CA SER A 428 -25.16 25.61 15.89
C SER A 428 -25.63 26.66 14.85
N THR A 429 -26.81 26.46 14.27
CA THR A 429 -27.79 27.51 13.96
C THR A 429 -29.09 26.87 13.44
N SER A 430 -30.15 26.95 14.24
CA SER A 430 -31.52 26.66 13.83
C SER A 430 -32.01 27.69 12.81
N VAL A 431 -32.20 27.33 11.54
CA VAL A 431 -33.06 28.09 10.61
C VAL A 431 -33.76 27.11 9.66
N ARG A 432 -35.10 27.16 9.59
CA ARG A 432 -35.93 26.40 8.65
C ARG A 432 -35.72 26.92 7.21
N PRO A 433 -35.68 26.04 6.18
CA PRO A 433 -35.58 26.52 4.81
C PRO A 433 -36.91 27.13 4.36
N SER A 434 -36.90 28.40 3.98
CA SER A 434 -37.93 28.99 3.11
C SER A 434 -37.40 29.02 1.69
N SER A 435 -38.31 28.77 0.76
CA SER A 435 -38.10 28.56 -0.66
C SER A 435 -37.57 29.80 -1.39
N ALA A 436 -36.28 29.78 -1.75
CA ALA A 436 -35.70 30.28 -3.01
C ALA A 436 -34.16 30.27 -2.89
N CYS A 437 -33.50 29.74 -3.92
CA CYS A 437 -32.05 29.54 -4.05
C CYS A 437 -31.24 30.85 -3.91
N TRP A 438 -30.02 30.79 -3.36
CA TRP A 438 -28.75 31.37 -3.85
C TRP A 438 -27.68 31.19 -2.75
N LEU A 439 -26.46 30.76 -3.11
CA LEU A 439 -25.33 30.54 -2.20
C LEU A 439 -25.15 31.73 -1.21
N MET A 440 -25.45 31.52 0.07
CA MET A 440 -25.02 32.40 1.16
C MET A 440 -24.02 31.66 2.07
N TRP A 441 -22.73 31.93 1.87
CA TRP A 441 -21.71 31.66 2.89
C TRP A 441 -21.72 32.80 3.91
N ARG A 442 -22.27 32.58 5.10
CA ARG A 442 -21.88 33.40 6.26
C ARG A 442 -20.51 32.91 6.73
N ARG A 443 -19.55 33.83 6.87
CA ARG A 443 -18.31 33.56 7.62
C ARG A 443 -18.73 33.09 9.03
N PRO A 444 -18.23 31.94 9.51
CA PRO A 444 -18.35 31.62 10.93
C PRO A 444 -17.69 32.74 11.75
N PRO A 445 -18.14 33.02 12.98
CA PRO A 445 -17.47 33.96 13.89
C PRO A 445 -15.97 33.65 13.96
N GLN A 446 -15.12 34.68 14.06
CA GLN A 446 -13.66 34.54 14.08
C GLN A 446 -13.23 33.37 14.99
N GLY A 447 -12.64 32.33 14.39
CA GLY A 447 -12.13 31.15 15.11
C GLY A 447 -12.89 29.85 14.86
N GLN A 448 -14.14 29.88 14.41
CA GLN A 448 -14.90 28.64 14.13
C GLN A 448 -14.74 28.20 12.67
N ARG A 449 -14.45 26.91 12.44
CA ARG A 449 -14.29 26.31 11.11
C ARG A 449 -15.42 25.30 10.92
N TRP A 450 -16.13 25.34 9.79
CA TRP A 450 -17.10 24.28 9.43
C TRP A 450 -16.40 22.93 9.52
N ARG A 451 -16.83 21.99 10.36
CA ARG A 451 -16.24 20.65 10.47
C ARG A 451 -17.37 19.65 10.67
N ARG A 452 -17.58 18.76 9.69
CA ARG A 452 -18.27 17.49 9.92
C ARG A 452 -17.21 16.51 10.43
N LEU A 453 -17.54 15.50 11.22
CA LEU A 453 -16.60 14.45 11.65
C LEU A 453 -16.64 13.25 10.70
N ALA A 454 -15.59 12.45 10.66
CA ALA A 454 -15.58 11.20 9.88
C ALA A 454 -16.32 10.07 10.59
N ALA A 455 -16.25 10.00 11.93
CA ALA A 455 -17.05 9.10 12.75
C ALA A 455 -17.33 9.73 14.13
N VAL A 456 -18.52 9.48 14.68
CA VAL A 456 -18.90 9.87 16.04
C VAL A 456 -19.48 8.66 16.75
N PHE A 457 -18.98 8.36 17.95
CA PHE A 457 -19.34 7.16 18.69
C PHE A 457 -19.97 7.49 20.04
N HIS A 458 -20.86 6.60 20.49
CA HIS A 458 -21.42 6.57 21.83
C HIS A 458 -21.05 5.22 22.46
N ASN A 459 -20.39 5.25 23.62
CA ASN A 459 -20.01 4.08 24.39
C ASN A 459 -19.21 3.03 23.59
N ALA A 460 -18.37 3.49 22.64
CA ALA A 460 -17.52 2.62 21.83
C ALA A 460 -16.15 3.25 21.60
N SER A 461 -15.10 2.43 21.56
CA SER A 461 -13.73 2.88 21.33
C SER A 461 -13.57 3.55 19.96
N THR A 462 -12.73 4.59 19.90
CA THR A 462 -12.37 5.26 18.63
C THR A 462 -11.66 4.32 17.66
N ARG A 463 -11.08 3.22 18.17
CA ARG A 463 -10.43 2.14 17.39
C ARG A 463 -11.37 1.40 16.44
N PHE A 464 -12.69 1.51 16.66
CA PHE A 464 -13.68 0.92 15.74
C PHE A 464 -13.76 1.63 14.38
N CYS A 465 -13.23 2.84 14.24
CA CYS A 465 -13.20 3.57 12.97
C CYS A 465 -12.19 2.92 12.01
N ASP A 466 -12.64 1.88 11.31
CA ASP A 466 -11.89 1.02 10.40
C ASP A 466 -12.87 0.31 9.45
N GLY A 467 -12.54 0.25 8.16
CA GLY A 467 -13.45 -0.27 7.14
C GLY A 467 -13.84 -1.73 7.33
N ALA A 468 -12.95 -2.58 7.84
CA ALA A 468 -13.30 -3.98 8.10
C ALA A 468 -14.28 -4.08 9.29
N ARG A 469 -14.06 -3.29 10.35
CA ARG A 469 -14.97 -3.22 11.50
C ARG A 469 -16.34 -2.62 11.15
N PHE A 470 -16.40 -1.74 10.15
CA PHE A 470 -17.64 -1.16 9.63
C PHE A 470 -18.37 -2.06 8.62
N GLY A 471 -17.83 -3.24 8.31
CA GLY A 471 -18.47 -4.19 7.39
C GLY A 471 -18.20 -3.92 5.91
N LEU A 472 -17.28 -3.01 5.56
CA LEU A 472 -16.87 -2.74 4.18
C LEU A 472 -15.93 -3.82 3.62
N GLY A 473 -15.51 -4.77 4.47
CA GLY A 473 -14.58 -5.85 4.13
C GLY A 473 -13.11 -5.40 4.13
N ALA A 474 -12.80 -4.28 3.47
CA ALA A 474 -11.49 -3.63 3.45
C ALA A 474 -11.63 -2.11 3.24
N GLU A 475 -10.56 -1.37 3.51
CA GLU A 475 -10.48 0.07 3.22
C GLU A 475 -9.22 0.40 2.41
N VAL A 476 -9.31 1.45 1.58
CA VAL A 476 -8.13 2.10 0.99
C VAL A 476 -7.50 3.11 1.97
N GLY A 477 -8.30 3.60 2.91
CA GLY A 477 -7.89 4.48 4.00
C GLY A 477 -9.07 5.29 4.54
N ILE A 478 -8.78 6.17 5.50
CA ILE A 478 -9.79 7.02 6.14
C ILE A 478 -9.69 8.44 5.58
N SER A 479 -10.81 8.97 5.11
CA SER A 479 -10.92 10.31 4.58
C SER A 479 -11.59 11.24 5.60
N THR A 480 -10.91 12.34 5.96
CA THR A 480 -11.53 13.46 6.68
C THR A 480 -12.07 14.54 5.73
N SER A 481 -12.00 14.30 4.41
CA SER A 481 -12.54 15.19 3.38
C SER A 481 -14.04 15.39 3.56
N LYS A 482 -14.54 16.55 3.11
CA LYS A 482 -15.98 16.85 3.09
C LYS A 482 -16.66 16.52 1.77
N ILE A 483 -15.87 16.20 0.75
CA ILE A 483 -16.32 15.95 -0.62
C ILE A 483 -15.92 14.54 -1.03
N HIS A 484 -16.70 13.96 -1.95
CA HIS A 484 -16.55 12.61 -2.48
C HIS A 484 -16.80 11.49 -1.47
N ALA A 485 -15.85 11.20 -0.59
CA ALA A 485 -15.94 10.13 0.41
C ALA A 485 -15.36 10.59 1.76
N ARG A 486 -15.98 10.12 2.86
CA ARG A 486 -15.67 10.53 4.23
C ARG A 486 -15.78 9.32 5.18
N GLY A 487 -14.87 9.23 6.15
CA GLY A 487 -14.72 8.04 6.99
C GLY A 487 -13.88 6.96 6.29
N PRO A 488 -13.94 5.71 6.78
CA PRO A 488 -13.33 4.56 6.10
C PRO A 488 -13.86 4.42 4.66
N VAL A 489 -12.97 4.37 3.69
CA VAL A 489 -13.31 4.35 2.26
C VAL A 489 -13.19 2.93 1.71
N GLY A 490 -14.34 2.32 1.39
CA GLY A 490 -14.44 1.04 0.68
C GLY A 490 -14.48 1.20 -0.84
N VAL A 491 -14.97 0.18 -1.56
CA VAL A 491 -15.01 0.17 -3.03
C VAL A 491 -15.95 1.24 -3.58
N GLU A 492 -17.08 1.47 -2.91
CA GLU A 492 -18.10 2.45 -3.29
C GLU A 492 -17.52 3.88 -3.30
N GLY A 493 -16.59 4.16 -2.39
CA GLY A 493 -15.90 5.45 -2.32
C GLY A 493 -14.82 5.64 -3.39
N LEU A 494 -14.64 4.68 -4.30
CA LEU A 494 -13.80 4.80 -5.50
C LEU A 494 -14.63 4.97 -6.77
N LEU A 495 -15.96 4.95 -6.67
CA LEU A 495 -16.87 5.08 -7.81
C LEU A 495 -17.20 6.55 -8.08
N THR A 496 -17.46 6.85 -9.35
CA THR A 496 -18.02 8.12 -9.80
C THR A 496 -19.26 7.87 -10.66
N THR A 497 -20.02 8.92 -10.93
CA THR A 497 -21.28 8.84 -11.68
C THR A 497 -21.13 9.48 -13.05
N ARG A 498 -21.79 8.91 -14.06
CA ARG A 498 -21.98 9.55 -15.37
C ARG A 498 -23.46 9.60 -15.73
N TRP A 499 -23.88 10.70 -16.35
CA TRP A 499 -25.23 10.85 -16.89
C TRP A 499 -25.28 10.28 -18.30
N VAL A 500 -26.28 9.43 -18.57
CA VAL A 500 -26.52 8.85 -19.89
C VAL A 500 -27.92 9.24 -20.36
N LEU A 501 -27.97 10.13 -21.34
CA LEU A 501 -29.23 10.53 -21.99
C LEU A 501 -29.40 9.71 -23.28
N ARG A 502 -30.55 9.05 -23.42
CA ARG A 502 -30.91 8.33 -24.65
C ARG A 502 -32.08 9.04 -25.31
N GLY A 503 -31.81 9.61 -26.49
CA GLY A 503 -32.80 10.34 -27.27
C GLY A 503 -33.17 9.65 -28.59
N LYS A 504 -34.17 10.21 -29.27
CA LYS A 504 -34.61 9.94 -30.64
C LYS A 504 -34.58 11.22 -31.49
N GLY A 505 -33.60 12.10 -31.23
CA GLY A 505 -33.48 13.40 -31.92
C GLY A 505 -34.09 14.59 -31.18
N GLN A 506 -34.25 14.51 -29.86
CA GLN A 506 -34.67 15.66 -29.05
C GLN A 506 -33.65 16.80 -29.16
N VAL A 507 -34.16 18.02 -29.31
CA VAL A 507 -33.38 19.26 -29.40
C VAL A 507 -33.96 20.28 -28.43
N VAL A 508 -33.10 21.06 -27.77
CA VAL A 508 -33.50 22.01 -26.72
C VAL A 508 -34.48 23.07 -27.24
N GLU A 509 -34.37 23.49 -28.50
CA GLU A 509 -35.32 24.42 -29.11
C GLU A 509 -36.72 23.79 -29.31
N GLY A 510 -36.76 22.49 -29.53
CA GLY A 510 -37.98 21.68 -29.66
C GLY A 510 -38.69 21.43 -28.32
N ASP A 511 -38.05 21.79 -27.19
CA ASP A 511 -38.65 21.68 -25.86
C ASP A 511 -39.59 22.86 -25.53
N LYS A 512 -39.70 23.87 -26.41
CA LYS A 512 -40.67 24.97 -26.27
C LYS A 512 -42.10 24.42 -26.31
N GLY A 513 -42.75 24.40 -25.14
CA GLY A 513 -44.11 23.88 -24.97
C GLY A 513 -44.18 22.39 -24.63
N VAL A 514 -43.04 21.70 -24.51
CA VAL A 514 -42.96 20.32 -24.02
C VAL A 514 -42.99 20.33 -22.49
N VAL A 515 -43.84 19.49 -21.90
CA VAL A 515 -43.87 19.30 -20.44
C VAL A 515 -42.96 18.13 -20.08
N TYR A 516 -41.84 18.41 -19.41
CA TYR A 516 -41.00 17.35 -18.86
C TYR A 516 -41.76 16.59 -17.79
N THR A 517 -41.68 15.26 -17.85
CA THR A 517 -42.34 14.41 -16.85
C THR A 517 -41.56 14.32 -15.55
N HIS A 518 -40.22 14.51 -15.60
CA HIS A 518 -39.28 14.26 -14.49
C HIS A 518 -39.61 13.02 -13.67
N LYS A 519 -40.15 12.00 -14.34
CA LYS A 519 -40.66 10.80 -13.68
C LYS A 519 -39.49 9.89 -13.38
N GLU A 520 -39.23 9.66 -12.11
CA GLU A 520 -38.34 8.58 -11.69
C GLU A 520 -38.92 7.24 -12.15
N LEU A 521 -38.08 6.45 -12.81
CA LEU A 521 -38.42 5.11 -13.28
C LEU A 521 -37.83 4.10 -12.32
N VAL A 522 -38.63 3.10 -11.94
CA VAL A 522 -38.15 2.00 -11.09
C VAL A 522 -37.13 1.20 -11.88
N THR A 523 -35.89 1.18 -11.42
CA THR A 523 -34.85 0.33 -11.99
C THR A 523 -34.98 -1.09 -11.41
N SER A 524 -34.68 -2.11 -12.21
CA SER A 524 -34.78 -3.52 -11.80
C SER A 524 -33.80 -3.93 -10.70
N ASN A 525 -32.91 -3.03 -10.27
CA ASN A 525 -31.88 -3.30 -9.26
C ASN A 525 -32.11 -2.59 -7.92
N GLY A 526 -33.24 -1.91 -7.70
CA GLY A 526 -33.60 -1.41 -6.36
C GLY A 526 -32.65 -0.37 -5.75
N TYR A 527 -31.89 0.35 -6.59
CA TYR A 527 -31.11 1.53 -6.20
C TYR A 527 -31.81 2.81 -6.65
#